data_AF-A0A532EHB9-F1
#
_entry.id   AF-A0A532EHB9-F1
#
_cell.length_a   1.000
_cell.length_b   1.000
_cell.length_c   1.000
_cell.angle_alpha   90.00
_cell.angle_beta   90.00
_cell.angle_gamma   90.00
#
_symmetry.space_group_name_H-M   'P 1'
#
loop_
_entity.id
_entity.type
_entity.pdbx_description
1 polymer ?
#
loop_
_entity_poly.entity_id
_entity_poly.type
_entity_poly.pdbx_seq_one_letter_code
_entity_poly.pdbx_strand_id
1 'polypeptide(L)'
;MNAGVTEQHGAESANRYRLLGLVLVYSVFWIWLAIDPLNRRDWLLENLLVLTLLPLLLLTYRRFEFSLASYCLIGLFLMLHAFGAHYTYAEVPLGYWFQDLWGLSRNPFDRMAHFAYGALLVYPIRELLVRQTGVGGWWAYALPVCVVLAQSGFFEVLEAIVAMIVSPELGNIYLGTQGDVWDAQHDMAAALGGSVLTMCIAFALPVALKPKAHPLPQ
;
A
#
# COMPACT_ATOMS: atom_id res chain seq x y z
N MET A 1 27.50 -29.25 16.95
CA MET A 1 26.90 -27.93 17.27
C MET A 1 27.11 -26.84 16.21
N ASN A 2 27.89 -27.03 15.12
CA ASN A 2 28.15 -25.97 14.12
C ASN A 2 27.18 -25.88 12.92
N ALA A 3 26.34 -26.90 12.69
CA ALA A 3 25.42 -26.90 11.54
C ALA A 3 24.34 -25.80 11.66
N GLY A 4 23.74 -25.63 12.85
CA GLY A 4 22.65 -24.68 13.06
C GLY A 4 23.05 -23.19 12.97
N VAL A 5 24.29 -22.85 13.32
CA VAL A 5 24.80 -21.46 13.23
C VAL A 5 25.07 -21.08 11.77
N THR A 6 25.58 -22.02 10.98
CA THR A 6 25.90 -21.81 9.57
C THR A 6 24.62 -21.66 8.72
N GLU A 7 23.58 -22.45 9.03
CA GLU A 7 22.27 -22.34 8.37
C GLU A 7 21.53 -21.04 8.70
N GLN A 8 21.58 -20.57 9.95
CA GLN A 8 20.98 -19.29 10.33
C GLN A 8 21.65 -18.10 9.64
N HIS A 9 22.97 -18.08 9.57
CA HIS A 9 23.72 -17.02 8.87
C HIS A 9 23.45 -17.02 7.35
N GLY A 10 23.30 -18.20 6.76
CA GLY A 10 22.90 -18.36 5.36
C GLY A 10 21.49 -17.84 5.07
N ALA A 11 20.53 -18.09 5.97
CA ALA A 11 19.15 -17.61 5.82
C ALA A 11 19.02 -16.09 6.00
N GLU A 12 19.73 -15.51 6.97
CA GLU A 12 19.75 -14.06 7.19
C GLU A 12 20.37 -13.31 6.01
N SER A 13 21.49 -13.80 5.48
CA SER A 13 22.12 -13.21 4.30
C SER A 13 21.23 -13.31 3.06
N ALA A 14 20.57 -14.45 2.83
CA ALA A 14 19.62 -14.61 1.73
C ALA A 14 18.43 -13.63 1.82
N ASN A 15 17.87 -13.41 3.01
CA ASN A 15 16.81 -12.43 3.20
C ASN A 15 17.29 -11.01 2.95
N ARG A 16 18.48 -10.65 3.42
CA ARG A 16 19.08 -9.34 3.12
C ARG A 16 19.22 -9.10 1.62
N TYR A 17 19.71 -10.07 0.85
CA TYR A 17 19.80 -9.94 -0.61
C TYR A 17 18.44 -9.81 -1.28
N ARG A 18 17.41 -10.52 -0.81
CA ARG A 18 16.03 -10.38 -1.31
C ARG A 18 15.46 -9.00 -1.05
N LEU A 19 15.65 -8.45 0.15
CA LEU A 19 15.21 -7.09 0.49
C LEU A 19 15.93 -6.03 -0.36
N LEU A 20 17.25 -6.16 -0.52
CA LEU A 20 18.01 -5.28 -1.42
C LEU A 20 17.53 -5.40 -2.87
N GLY A 21 17.20 -6.61 -3.32
CA GLY A 21 16.60 -6.84 -4.64
C GLY A 21 15.26 -6.13 -4.79
N LEU A 22 14.36 -6.22 -3.82
CA LEU A 22 13.07 -5.52 -3.84
C LEU A 22 13.24 -3.99 -3.92
N VAL A 23 14.15 -3.44 -3.10
CA VAL A 23 14.46 -2.00 -3.14
C VAL A 23 15.00 -1.62 -4.50
N LEU A 24 15.96 -2.37 -5.05
CA LEU A 24 16.55 -2.10 -6.36
C LEU A 24 15.50 -2.14 -7.48
N VAL A 25 14.68 -3.19 -7.52
CA VAL A 25 13.61 -3.34 -8.53
C VAL A 25 12.65 -2.17 -8.46
N TYR A 26 12.19 -1.83 -7.26
CA TYR A 26 11.29 -0.70 -7.06
C TYR A 26 11.96 0.62 -7.46
N SER A 27 13.21 0.89 -7.06
CA SER A 27 13.92 2.11 -7.40
C SER A 27 14.12 2.26 -8.91
N VAL A 28 14.50 1.20 -9.62
CA VAL A 28 14.65 1.23 -11.08
C VAL A 28 13.31 1.50 -11.75
N PHE A 29 12.24 0.82 -11.32
CA PHE A 29 10.89 1.01 -11.85
C PHE A 29 10.36 2.43 -11.61
N TRP A 30 10.55 2.94 -10.39
CA TRP A 30 10.14 4.29 -10.02
C TRP A 30 10.91 5.36 -10.79
N ILE A 31 12.24 5.22 -10.93
CA ILE A 31 13.07 6.16 -11.71
C ILE A 31 12.63 6.16 -13.17
N TRP A 32 12.34 4.99 -13.75
CA TRP A 32 11.85 4.89 -15.12
C TRP A 32 10.54 5.64 -15.31
N LEU A 33 9.58 5.48 -14.38
CA LEU A 33 8.31 6.19 -14.40
C LEU A 33 8.40 7.67 -13.99
N ALA A 34 9.50 8.09 -13.37
CA ALA A 34 9.78 9.50 -13.09
C ALA A 34 10.26 10.26 -14.35
N ILE A 35 10.62 9.55 -15.43
CA ILE A 35 10.99 10.16 -16.70
C ILE A 35 9.72 10.57 -17.42
N ASP A 36 9.55 11.88 -17.60
CA ASP A 36 8.44 12.50 -18.35
C ASP A 36 7.04 12.03 -17.92
N PRO A 37 6.65 12.20 -16.64
CA PRO A 37 5.30 11.89 -16.20
C PRO A 37 4.29 12.84 -16.85
N LEU A 38 3.06 12.37 -17.03
CA LEU A 38 2.00 13.07 -17.75
C LEU A 38 1.75 14.49 -17.21
N ASN A 39 1.76 14.64 -15.88
CA ASN A 39 1.81 15.93 -15.20
C ASN A 39 2.84 15.92 -14.07
N ARG A 40 3.87 16.75 -14.17
CA ARG A 40 4.97 16.82 -13.18
C ARG A 40 4.53 17.34 -11.82
N ARG A 41 3.51 18.20 -11.75
CA ARG A 41 3.02 18.74 -10.47
C ARG A 41 2.23 17.69 -9.72
N ASP A 42 1.30 17.03 -10.40
CA ASP A 42 0.49 15.96 -9.81
C ASP A 42 1.40 14.79 -9.42
N TRP A 43 2.32 14.38 -10.31
CA TRP A 43 3.32 13.36 -10.00
C TRP A 43 4.11 13.67 -8.72
N LEU A 44 4.50 14.93 -8.51
CA LEU A 44 5.20 15.32 -7.28
C LEU A 44 4.30 15.19 -6.05
N LEU A 45 3.05 15.66 -6.13
CA LEU A 45 2.07 15.59 -5.04
C LEU A 45 1.79 14.14 -4.64
N GLU A 46 1.53 13.27 -5.61
CA GLU A 46 1.31 11.83 -5.41
C GLU A 46 2.48 11.18 -4.68
N ASN A 47 3.71 11.54 -5.06
CA ASN A 47 4.90 10.93 -4.49
C ASN A 47 5.28 11.49 -3.10
N LEU A 48 4.65 12.54 -2.58
CA LEU A 48 4.97 13.08 -1.25
C LEU A 48 4.80 12.03 -0.13
N LEU A 49 3.75 11.21 -0.21
CA LEU A 49 3.52 10.14 0.76
C LEU A 49 4.55 9.02 0.64
N VAL A 50 4.94 8.64 -0.58
CA VAL A 50 6.00 7.65 -0.81
C VAL A 50 7.34 8.14 -0.27
N LEU A 51 7.68 9.41 -0.53
CA LEU A 51 8.89 10.06 -0.02
C LEU A 51 8.90 10.18 1.51
N THR A 52 7.74 10.03 2.17
CA THR A 52 7.63 9.97 3.63
C THR A 52 7.69 8.52 4.14
N LEU A 53 6.97 7.59 3.49
CA LEU A 53 6.86 6.19 3.87
C LEU A 53 8.19 5.44 3.74
N LEU A 54 8.93 5.64 2.64
CA LEU A 54 10.20 4.93 2.41
C LEU A 54 11.26 5.27 3.46
N PRO A 55 11.55 6.55 3.77
CA PRO A 55 12.43 6.88 4.89
C PRO A 55 11.91 6.34 6.22
N LEU A 56 10.60 6.39 6.47
CA LEU A 56 10.03 5.84 7.70
C LEU A 56 10.34 4.34 7.84
N LEU A 57 10.13 3.54 6.79
CA LEU A 57 10.46 2.12 6.77
C LEU A 57 11.97 1.88 6.98
N LEU A 58 12.83 2.67 6.34
CA LEU A 58 14.29 2.55 6.48
C LEU A 58 14.75 2.89 7.90
N LEU A 59 14.26 3.99 8.46
CA LEU A 59 14.62 4.47 9.81
C LEU A 59 14.08 3.56 10.92
N THR A 60 12.96 2.88 10.67
CA THR A 60 12.34 1.96 11.64
C THR A 60 12.78 0.50 11.47
N TYR A 61 13.47 0.14 10.38
CA TYR A 61 13.90 -1.23 10.07
C TYR A 61 14.60 -1.93 11.23
N ARG A 62 15.51 -1.24 11.94
CA ARG A 62 16.25 -1.83 13.08
C ARG A 62 15.39 -2.02 14.34
N ARG A 63 14.26 -1.32 14.45
CA ARG A 63 13.30 -1.44 15.57
C ARG A 63 12.20 -2.45 15.25
N PHE A 64 11.76 -2.48 14.01
CA PHE A 64 10.72 -3.37 13.53
C PHE A 64 11.01 -3.78 12.08
N GLU A 65 11.42 -5.04 11.91
CA GLU A 65 11.60 -5.65 10.60
C GLU A 65 10.32 -6.41 10.23
N PHE A 66 9.67 -6.01 9.12
CA PHE A 66 8.54 -6.74 8.56
C PHE A 66 8.99 -8.09 7.97
N SER A 67 8.05 -9.02 7.84
CA SER A 67 8.29 -10.24 7.08
C SER A 67 8.59 -9.93 5.61
N LEU A 68 9.33 -10.82 4.93
CA LEU A 68 9.57 -10.71 3.49
C LEU A 68 8.25 -10.63 2.71
N ALA A 69 7.21 -11.36 3.14
CA ALA A 69 5.89 -11.30 2.53
C ALA A 69 5.29 -9.89 2.61
N SER A 70 5.35 -9.26 3.79
CA SER A 70 4.89 -7.87 3.96
C SER A 70 5.71 -6.88 3.13
N TYR A 71 7.03 -7.04 3.04
CA TYR A 71 7.85 -6.20 2.16
C TYR A 71 7.49 -6.39 0.67
N CYS A 72 7.20 -7.61 0.23
CA CYS A 72 6.71 -7.84 -1.13
C CYS A 72 5.35 -7.16 -1.36
N LEU A 73 4.41 -7.28 -0.43
CA LEU A 73 3.08 -6.65 -0.56
C LEU A 73 3.17 -5.12 -0.59
N ILE A 74 4.00 -4.53 0.28
CA ILE A 74 4.30 -3.09 0.26
C ILE A 74 4.91 -2.70 -1.09
N GLY A 75 5.92 -3.45 -1.55
CA GLY A 75 6.59 -3.20 -2.82
C GLY A 75 5.64 -3.25 -4.02
N LEU A 76 4.75 -4.25 -4.06
CA LEU A 76 3.73 -4.37 -5.11
C LEU A 76 2.78 -3.18 -5.12
N PHE A 77 2.31 -2.73 -3.94
CA PHE A 77 1.47 -1.54 -3.86
C PHE A 77 2.23 -0.29 -4.31
N LEU A 78 3.48 -0.12 -3.89
CA LEU A 78 4.31 1.02 -4.31
C LEU A 78 4.57 1.04 -5.82
N MET A 79 4.73 -0.12 -6.47
CA MET A 79 4.85 -0.21 -7.93
C MET A 79 3.53 0.20 -8.61
N LEU A 80 2.38 -0.26 -8.10
CA LEU A 80 1.08 0.17 -8.62
C LEU A 80 0.89 1.69 -8.49
N HIS A 81 1.24 2.25 -7.33
CA HIS A 81 1.18 3.69 -7.09
C HIS A 81 2.11 4.47 -8.03
N ALA A 82 3.36 4.03 -8.21
CA ALA A 82 4.29 4.70 -9.13
C ALA A 82 3.74 4.72 -10.57
N PHE A 83 3.10 3.63 -10.99
CA PHE A 83 2.42 3.56 -12.28
C PHE A 83 1.22 4.52 -12.36
N GLY A 84 0.38 4.56 -11.32
CA GLY A 84 -0.72 5.53 -11.23
C GLY A 84 -0.24 6.98 -11.30
N ALA A 85 0.76 7.33 -10.49
CA ALA A 85 1.31 8.68 -10.41
C ALA A 85 1.93 9.16 -11.72
N HIS A 86 2.52 8.27 -12.53
CA HIS A 86 3.04 8.62 -13.85
C HIS A 86 1.94 9.15 -14.78
N TYR A 87 0.73 8.58 -14.72
CA TYR A 87 -0.43 8.94 -15.54
C TYR A 87 -1.53 9.66 -14.74
N THR A 88 -1.19 10.31 -13.62
CA THR A 88 -2.14 11.08 -12.78
C THR A 88 -3.39 10.32 -12.31
N TYR A 89 -3.32 8.98 -12.19
CA TYR A 89 -4.41 8.06 -11.82
C TYR A 89 -5.65 8.06 -12.73
N ALA A 90 -6.25 9.21 -13.01
CA ALA A 90 -7.41 9.40 -13.89
C ALA A 90 -7.13 9.05 -15.36
N GLU A 91 -5.87 9.14 -15.79
CA GLU A 91 -5.47 8.96 -17.19
C GLU A 91 -4.69 7.64 -17.40
N VAL A 92 -4.72 6.72 -16.43
CA VAL A 92 -4.00 5.44 -16.55
C VAL A 92 -4.63 4.59 -17.66
N PRO A 93 -3.85 4.13 -18.67
CA PRO A 93 -4.37 3.39 -19.82
C PRO A 93 -5.15 2.11 -19.47
N LEU A 94 -4.72 1.39 -18.43
CA LEU A 94 -5.41 0.19 -17.95
C LEU A 94 -6.84 0.51 -17.51
N GLY A 95 -7.06 1.69 -16.95
CA GLY A 95 -8.36 2.13 -16.52
C GLY A 95 -9.32 2.35 -17.68
N TYR A 96 -8.88 2.98 -18.77
CA TYR A 96 -9.71 3.11 -19.99
C TYR A 96 -10.09 1.75 -20.58
N TRP A 97 -9.19 0.76 -20.54
CA TRP A 97 -9.53 -0.59 -20.98
C TRP A 97 -10.69 -1.21 -20.18
N PHE A 98 -10.68 -1.06 -18.86
CA PHE A 98 -11.77 -1.52 -18.00
C PHE A 98 -13.04 -0.68 -18.13
N GLN A 99 -12.88 0.63 -18.35
CA GLN A 99 -13.99 1.53 -18.62
C GLN A 99 -14.77 1.06 -19.85
N ASP A 100 -14.08 0.79 -20.96
CA ASP A 100 -14.71 0.32 -22.19
C ASP A 100 -15.29 -1.10 -22.03
N LEU A 101 -14.55 -2.00 -21.38
CA LEU A 101 -14.96 -3.41 -21.21
C LEU A 101 -16.25 -3.55 -20.39
N TRP A 102 -16.46 -2.70 -19.38
CA TRP A 102 -17.62 -2.76 -18.49
C TRP A 102 -18.63 -1.63 -18.71
N GLY A 103 -18.39 -0.74 -19.70
CA GLY A 103 -19.26 0.39 -19.99
C GLY A 103 -19.35 1.37 -18.82
N LEU A 104 -18.24 1.62 -18.12
CA LEU A 104 -18.21 2.53 -16.97
C LEU A 104 -18.25 3.98 -17.44
N SER A 105 -18.80 4.85 -16.60
CA SER A 105 -18.87 6.28 -16.87
C SER A 105 -17.52 7.00 -16.73
N ARG A 106 -16.56 6.38 -16.05
CA ARG A 106 -15.25 6.97 -15.72
C ARG A 106 -14.14 5.93 -15.73
N ASN A 107 -12.89 6.36 -15.81
CA ASN A 107 -11.71 5.55 -15.63
C ASN A 107 -11.65 5.06 -14.16
N PRO A 108 -11.74 3.74 -13.89
CA PRO A 108 -11.84 3.20 -12.53
C PRO A 108 -10.47 2.95 -11.87
N PHE A 109 -9.35 3.33 -12.50
CA PHE A 109 -8.03 2.93 -12.02
C PHE A 109 -7.77 3.35 -10.58
N ASP A 110 -8.19 4.56 -10.21
CA ASP A 110 -8.02 5.05 -8.85
C ASP A 110 -8.74 4.18 -7.82
N ARG A 111 -10.02 3.86 -8.09
CA ARG A 111 -10.79 2.91 -7.29
C ARG A 111 -10.15 1.53 -7.19
N MET A 112 -9.52 1.06 -8.27
CA MET A 112 -8.76 -0.18 -8.28
C MET A 112 -7.50 -0.09 -7.41
N ALA A 113 -6.82 1.06 -7.41
CA ALA A 113 -5.68 1.32 -6.56
C ALA A 113 -6.08 1.37 -5.07
N HIS A 114 -7.23 1.95 -4.73
CA HIS A 114 -7.78 1.90 -3.38
C HIS A 114 -8.11 0.47 -2.93
N PHE A 115 -8.73 -0.34 -3.80
CA PHE A 115 -8.93 -1.76 -3.53
C PHE A 115 -7.59 -2.47 -3.29
N ALA A 116 -6.58 -2.21 -4.12
CA ALA A 116 -5.25 -2.79 -3.99
C ALA A 116 -4.54 -2.32 -2.72
N TYR A 117 -4.68 -1.06 -2.31
CA TYR A 117 -4.19 -0.54 -1.03
C TYR A 117 -4.72 -1.39 0.12
N GLY A 118 -6.04 -1.57 0.17
CA GLY A 118 -6.69 -2.40 1.18
C GLY A 118 -6.21 -3.85 1.12
N ALA A 119 -6.19 -4.45 -0.07
CA ALA A 119 -5.83 -5.85 -0.25
C ALA A 119 -4.36 -6.15 0.09
N LEU A 120 -3.44 -5.24 -0.26
CA LEU A 120 -2.00 -5.47 -0.11
C LEU A 120 -1.47 -5.01 1.25
N LEU A 121 -1.97 -3.90 1.80
CA LEU A 121 -1.39 -3.31 3.02
C LEU A 121 -2.04 -3.76 4.32
N VAL A 122 -3.25 -4.33 4.29
CA VAL A 122 -3.90 -4.83 5.52
C VAL A 122 -3.08 -5.92 6.22
N TYR A 123 -2.34 -6.75 5.48
CA TYR A 123 -1.50 -7.80 6.07
C TYR A 123 -0.24 -7.24 6.76
N PRO A 124 0.55 -6.34 6.15
CA PRO A 124 1.58 -5.58 6.87
C PRO A 124 1.04 -4.87 8.11
N ILE A 125 -0.11 -4.20 8.03
CA ILE A 125 -0.74 -3.53 9.17
C ILE A 125 -1.06 -4.55 10.28
N ARG A 126 -1.63 -5.70 9.91
CA ARG A 126 -1.86 -6.81 10.84
C ARG A 126 -0.57 -7.28 11.49
N GLU A 127 0.49 -7.48 10.72
CA GLU A 127 1.78 -7.92 11.22
C GLU A 127 2.33 -6.92 12.27
N LEU A 128 2.26 -5.62 11.98
CA LEU A 128 2.67 -4.56 12.90
C LEU A 128 1.85 -4.61 14.19
N LEU A 129 0.51 -4.62 14.09
CA LEU A 129 -0.37 -4.62 15.25
C LEU A 129 -0.16 -5.85 16.12
N VAL A 130 -0.17 -7.05 15.54
CA VAL A 130 -0.01 -8.30 16.29
C VAL A 130 1.36 -8.37 16.98
N ARG A 131 2.45 -8.00 16.28
CA ARG A 131 3.80 -8.11 16.82
C ARG A 131 4.17 -7.02 17.83
N GLN A 132 3.60 -5.81 17.72
CA GLN A 132 3.91 -4.70 18.63
C GLN A 132 2.96 -4.57 19.81
N THR A 133 1.70 -4.98 19.66
CA THR A 133 0.68 -4.76 20.71
C THR A 133 0.18 -6.06 21.36
N GLY A 134 0.49 -7.22 20.76
CA GLY A 134 0.02 -8.51 21.26
C GLY A 134 -1.46 -8.79 20.99
N VAL A 135 -2.13 -8.00 20.15
CA VAL A 135 -3.51 -8.25 19.70
C VAL A 135 -3.64 -9.68 19.16
N GLY A 136 -4.63 -10.41 19.68
CA GLY A 136 -4.87 -11.82 19.34
C GLY A 136 -6.33 -12.13 19.03
N GLY A 137 -6.61 -13.40 18.74
CA GLY A 137 -7.95 -13.88 18.43
C GLY A 137 -8.54 -13.21 17.19
N TRP A 138 -9.85 -12.93 17.22
CA TRP A 138 -10.57 -12.30 16.11
C TRP A 138 -10.12 -10.84 15.87
N TRP A 139 -9.67 -10.13 16.92
CA TRP A 139 -9.20 -8.75 16.82
C TRP A 139 -7.95 -8.60 15.95
N ALA A 140 -7.13 -9.66 15.84
CA ALA A 140 -5.99 -9.69 14.92
C ALA A 140 -6.40 -9.63 13.44
N TYR A 141 -7.68 -9.77 13.12
CA TYR A 141 -8.20 -9.66 11.76
C TYR A 141 -9.10 -8.43 11.58
N ALA A 142 -9.88 -8.06 12.60
CA ALA A 142 -10.77 -6.90 12.53
C ALA A 142 -10.06 -5.54 12.67
N LEU A 143 -9.11 -5.40 13.61
CA LEU A 143 -8.42 -4.12 13.83
C LEU A 143 -7.64 -3.62 12.60
N PRO A 144 -6.90 -4.47 11.86
CA PRO A 144 -6.24 -4.04 10.62
C PRO A 144 -7.21 -3.49 9.58
N VAL A 145 -8.40 -4.07 9.44
CA VAL A 145 -9.45 -3.58 8.53
C VAL A 145 -9.95 -2.20 8.98
N CYS A 146 -10.18 -2.02 10.28
CA CYS A 146 -10.55 -0.70 10.82
C CYS A 146 -9.47 0.35 10.57
N VAL A 147 -8.19 -0.01 10.72
CA VAL A 147 -7.06 0.88 10.43
C VAL A 147 -7.02 1.26 8.96
N VAL A 148 -7.20 0.30 8.05
CA VAL A 148 -7.26 0.59 6.60
C VAL A 148 -8.40 1.55 6.29
N LEU A 149 -9.61 1.31 6.79
CA LEU A 149 -10.75 2.19 6.57
C LEU A 149 -10.51 3.61 7.13
N ALA A 150 -9.92 3.69 8.33
CA ALA A 150 -9.57 4.97 8.94
C ALA A 150 -8.49 5.72 8.14
N GLN A 151 -7.46 5.02 7.65
CA GLN A 151 -6.43 5.63 6.81
C GLN A 151 -7.00 6.09 5.46
N SER A 152 -7.87 5.30 4.83
CA SER A 152 -8.53 5.68 3.58
C SER A 152 -9.38 6.94 3.80
N GLY A 153 -10.25 6.96 4.81
CA GLY A 153 -11.06 8.14 5.10
C GLY A 153 -10.23 9.37 5.49
N PHE A 154 -9.11 9.17 6.20
CA PHE A 154 -8.20 10.26 6.50
C PHE A 154 -7.54 10.82 5.24
N PHE A 155 -7.15 9.96 4.30
CA PHE A 155 -6.59 10.38 3.01
C PHE A 155 -7.61 11.20 2.21
N GLU A 156 -8.85 10.72 2.05
CA GLU A 156 -9.93 11.47 1.37
C GLU A 156 -10.16 12.86 1.99
N VAL A 157 -10.09 12.95 3.32
CA VAL A 157 -10.22 14.24 4.02
C VAL A 157 -9.05 15.17 3.71
N LEU A 158 -7.83 14.65 3.63
CA LEU A 158 -6.67 15.46 3.24
C LEU A 158 -6.80 15.95 1.80
N GLU A 159 -7.26 15.11 0.88
CA GLU A 159 -7.47 15.49 -0.51
C GLU A 159 -8.57 16.54 -0.65
N ALA A 160 -9.68 16.36 0.07
CA ALA A 160 -10.73 17.38 0.13
C ALA A 160 -10.20 18.72 0.66
N ILE A 161 -9.34 18.71 1.69
CA ILE A 161 -8.70 19.93 2.22
C ILE A 161 -7.80 20.57 1.17
N VAL A 162 -6.95 19.78 0.48
CA VAL A 162 -6.08 20.29 -0.59
C VAL A 162 -6.92 20.92 -1.71
N ALA A 163 -7.98 20.23 -2.14
CA ALA A 163 -8.90 20.70 -3.18
C ALA A 163 -9.61 22.01 -2.80
N MET A 164 -9.91 22.24 -1.52
CA MET A 164 -10.51 23.49 -1.02
C MET A 164 -9.54 24.67 -0.98
N ILE A 165 -8.22 24.42 -0.91
CA ILE A 165 -7.18 25.47 -0.82
C ILE A 165 -6.70 25.91 -2.21
N VAL A 166 -6.71 25.01 -3.19
CA VAL A 166 -6.36 25.32 -4.58
C VAL A 166 -7.55 25.97 -5.31
N SER A 167 -7.34 26.44 -6.55
CA SER A 167 -8.46 26.97 -7.33
C SER A 167 -9.50 25.86 -7.62
N PRO A 168 -10.79 26.17 -7.79
CA PRO A 168 -11.82 25.15 -8.03
C PRO A 168 -11.51 24.24 -9.24
N GLU A 169 -10.91 24.80 -10.29
CA GLU A 169 -10.53 24.07 -11.49
C GLU A 169 -9.35 23.12 -11.24
N LEU A 170 -8.33 23.57 -10.49
CA LEU A 170 -7.20 22.73 -10.07
C LEU A 170 -7.63 21.66 -9.05
N GLY A 171 -8.58 21.98 -8.16
CA GLY A 171 -9.09 21.05 -7.16
C GLY A 171 -9.86 19.89 -7.76
N ASN A 172 -10.72 20.15 -8.75
CA ASN A 172 -11.46 19.09 -9.45
C ASN A 172 -10.54 18.19 -10.28
N ILE A 173 -9.50 18.76 -10.89
CA ILE A 173 -8.49 17.98 -11.63
C ILE A 173 -7.67 17.13 -10.66
N TYR A 174 -7.22 17.71 -9.55
CA TYR A 174 -6.44 17.01 -8.53
C TYR A 174 -7.22 15.85 -7.91
N LEU A 175 -8.49 16.06 -7.54
CA LEU A 175 -9.33 14.99 -6.97
C LEU A 175 -9.64 13.87 -7.96
N GLY A 176 -9.42 14.05 -9.27
CA GLY A 176 -9.66 12.99 -10.25
C GLY A 176 -11.11 12.48 -10.31
N THR A 177 -12.08 13.24 -9.79
CA THR A 177 -13.47 12.74 -9.58
C THR A 177 -14.14 12.30 -10.86
N GLN A 178 -13.76 12.89 -12.01
CA GLN A 178 -14.35 12.61 -13.32
C GLN A 178 -15.89 12.74 -13.31
N GLY A 179 -16.42 13.64 -12.47
CA GLY A 179 -17.85 13.87 -12.28
C GLY A 179 -18.56 12.93 -11.29
N ASP A 180 -17.84 12.03 -10.62
CA ASP A 180 -18.38 11.22 -9.52
C ASP A 180 -18.39 12.03 -8.22
N VAL A 181 -19.57 12.42 -7.75
CA VAL A 181 -19.73 13.16 -6.49
C VAL A 181 -19.56 12.27 -5.25
N TRP A 182 -19.57 10.95 -5.43
CA TRP A 182 -19.41 9.95 -4.37
C TRP A 182 -18.04 9.29 -4.40
N ASP A 183 -17.05 9.90 -5.06
CA ASP A 183 -15.78 9.26 -5.36
C ASP A 183 -15.08 8.76 -4.09
N ALA A 184 -14.83 9.68 -3.16
CA ALA A 184 -14.24 9.40 -1.86
C ALA A 184 -14.94 8.24 -1.11
N GLN A 185 -16.27 8.18 -1.14
CA GLN A 185 -17.00 7.10 -0.47
C GLN A 185 -16.82 5.75 -1.19
N HIS A 186 -16.79 5.76 -2.53
CA HIS A 186 -16.52 4.57 -3.31
C HIS A 186 -15.08 4.08 -3.15
N ASP A 187 -14.12 4.98 -3.03
CA ASP A 187 -12.71 4.65 -2.88
C ASP A 187 -12.41 4.12 -1.46
N MET A 188 -13.02 4.72 -0.43
CA MET A 188 -13.07 4.13 0.91
C MET A 188 -13.72 2.74 0.93
N ALA A 189 -14.83 2.54 0.21
CA ALA A 189 -15.50 1.24 0.13
C ALA A 189 -14.64 0.20 -0.60
N ALA A 190 -13.91 0.61 -1.65
CA ALA A 190 -12.98 -0.24 -2.37
C ALA A 190 -11.82 -0.70 -1.47
N ALA A 191 -11.20 0.24 -0.73
CA ALA A 191 -10.16 -0.08 0.26
C ALA A 191 -10.66 -1.02 1.36
N LEU A 192 -11.87 -0.78 1.87
CA LEU A 192 -12.52 -1.68 2.82
C LEU A 192 -12.70 -3.08 2.22
N GLY A 193 -13.25 -3.18 1.01
CA GLY A 193 -13.47 -4.46 0.32
C GLY A 193 -12.19 -5.27 0.14
N GLY A 194 -11.11 -4.63 -0.32
CA GLY A 194 -9.81 -5.28 -0.48
C GLY A 194 -9.25 -5.78 0.86
N SER A 195 -9.35 -4.98 1.91
CA SER A 195 -8.85 -5.35 3.23
C SER A 195 -9.61 -6.52 3.87
N VAL A 196 -10.94 -6.53 3.73
CA VAL A 196 -11.80 -7.63 4.20
C VAL A 196 -11.46 -8.91 3.46
N LEU A 197 -11.33 -8.85 2.12
CA LEU A 197 -10.97 -10.02 1.31
C LEU A 197 -9.66 -10.65 1.78
N THR A 198 -8.60 -9.86 1.92
CA THR A 198 -7.29 -10.36 2.36
C THR A 198 -7.35 -10.91 3.79
N MET A 199 -8.10 -10.29 4.70
CA MET A 199 -8.25 -10.81 6.07
C MET A 199 -9.07 -12.10 6.12
N CYS A 200 -10.10 -12.26 5.29
CA CYS A 200 -10.83 -13.52 5.14
C CYS A 200 -9.90 -14.62 4.61
N ILE A 201 -9.07 -14.32 3.60
CA ILE A 201 -8.06 -15.27 3.08
C ILE A 201 -7.06 -15.64 4.16
N ALA A 202 -6.52 -14.66 4.90
CA ALA A 202 -5.55 -14.90 5.97
C ALA A 202 -6.14 -15.69 7.14
N PHE A 203 -7.45 -15.54 7.42
CA PHE A 203 -8.16 -16.30 8.44
C PHE A 203 -8.43 -17.75 8.00
N ALA A 204 -8.79 -17.94 6.72
CA ALA A 204 -9.13 -19.25 6.16
C ALA A 204 -7.89 -20.12 5.86
N LEU A 205 -6.76 -19.50 5.50
CA LEU A 205 -5.50 -20.20 5.35
C LEU A 205 -5.06 -20.70 6.74
N PRO A 206 -4.79 -22.01 6.92
CA PRO A 206 -4.19 -22.52 8.15
C PRO A 206 -2.77 -21.94 8.23
N VAL A 207 -2.62 -20.81 8.93
CA VAL A 207 -1.35 -20.11 9.00
C VAL A 207 -0.36 -20.95 9.80
N ALA A 208 0.48 -21.71 9.08
CA ALA A 208 1.74 -22.28 9.53
C ALA A 208 2.82 -21.22 9.79
N LEU A 209 2.46 -19.94 9.87
CA LEU A 209 3.33 -18.87 10.39
C LEU A 209 2.98 -18.66 11.86
N LYS A 210 3.46 -19.56 12.73
CA LYS A 210 3.67 -19.18 14.12
C LYS A 210 4.67 -18.02 14.08
N PRO A 211 4.32 -16.79 14.50
CA PRO A 211 5.34 -15.80 14.72
C PRO A 211 6.31 -16.40 15.72
N LYS A 212 7.61 -16.42 15.41
CA LYS A 212 8.61 -16.58 16.46
C LYS A 212 8.39 -15.41 17.40
N ALA A 213 7.72 -15.66 18.53
CA ALA A 213 7.66 -14.68 19.59
C ALA A 213 9.11 -14.38 19.99
N HIS A 214 9.58 -13.16 19.70
CA HIS A 214 10.74 -12.68 20.42
C HIS A 214 10.26 -12.44 21.86
N PRO A 215 10.83 -13.12 22.87
CA PRO A 215 10.52 -12.78 24.24
C PRO A 215 10.85 -11.30 24.46
N LEU A 216 9.93 -10.57 25.10
CA LEU A 216 10.19 -9.21 25.54
C LEU A 216 11.44 -9.23 26.44
N PRO A 217 12.35 -8.25 26.31
CA PRO A 217 13.42 -8.09 27.28
C PRO A 217 12.79 -7.90 28.68
N GLN A 218 13.21 -8.76 29.62
CA GLN A 218 12.88 -8.64 31.05
C GLN A 218 13.62 -7.45 31.68
#